data_AF-A0A9D2GMQ9-F1
#
_entry.id   AF-A0A9D2GMQ9-F1
#
_cell.length_a   1.000
_cell.length_b   1.000
_cell.length_c   1.000
_cell.angle_alpha   90.00
_cell.angle_beta   90.00
_cell.angle_gamma   90.00
#
_symmetry.space_group_name_H-M   'P 1'
#
loop_
_entity.id
_entity.type
_entity.pdbx_description
1 polymer ?
#
loop_
_entity_poly.entity_id
_entity_poly.type
_entity_poly.pdbx_seq_one_letter_code
_entity_poly.pdbx_strand_id
1 'polypeptide(L)'
;MAEESKADGEYDGAIPSVQESFDAALAEAKRVYADPEAGQTAVDSVWQTLLHEVQKLGFQAGDKTMLKKVLDLAGEMQERLEQYVDGEEKEAFLADWETAGKVHDDPDAMEPEITEAIDSLTAAMGRLRYKADKTLLAELVARANQIDASLYTDASVQVLTAALQEADSLLEDEGLSEDDQPLVDSAAAELQAALEQLEEKPADPDDTTDPDDTADPDETSDSEQISDAGRTENADDYKGVSPKTGDSWPVLSVLALTLLSGAGILLLRRVSGGRICQTA
;
A
#
# COMPACT_ATOMS: atom_id res chain seq x y z
N MET A 1 59.21 -17.37 12.15
CA MET A 1 57.89 -17.96 12.45
C MET A 1 56.90 -16.94 12.97
N ALA A 2 56.78 -16.58 14.26
CA ALA A 2 55.71 -15.63 14.65
C ALA A 2 55.87 -14.20 14.06
N GLU A 3 57.09 -13.66 14.04
CA GLU A 3 57.39 -12.39 13.35
C GLU A 3 57.22 -12.51 11.82
N GLU A 4 57.33 -13.71 11.28
CA GLU A 4 57.20 -14.01 9.85
C GLU A 4 55.72 -14.12 9.45
N SER A 5 54.88 -14.72 10.31
CA SER A 5 53.41 -14.73 10.15
C SER A 5 52.80 -13.33 10.14
N LYS A 6 53.42 -12.36 10.83
CA LYS A 6 53.05 -10.93 10.71
C LYS A 6 53.41 -10.33 9.36
N ALA A 7 54.45 -10.83 8.70
CA ALA A 7 54.95 -10.30 7.45
C ALA A 7 54.23 -10.88 6.22
N ASP A 8 53.63 -12.07 6.36
CA ASP A 8 53.00 -12.81 5.24
C ASP A 8 51.53 -12.42 4.98
N GLY A 9 50.99 -11.44 5.72
CA GLY A 9 49.65 -10.87 5.51
C GLY A 9 48.49 -11.63 6.17
N GLU A 10 48.71 -12.84 6.70
CA GLU A 10 47.70 -13.58 7.49
C GLU A 10 47.27 -12.81 8.75
N TYR A 11 48.22 -12.15 9.40
CA TYR A 11 47.93 -11.30 10.55
C TYR A 11 47.00 -10.14 10.22
N ASP A 12 47.18 -9.48 9.07
CA ASP A 12 46.39 -8.29 8.71
C ASP A 12 44.92 -8.63 8.41
N GLY A 13 44.65 -9.85 7.94
CA GLY A 13 43.30 -10.35 7.68
C GLY A 13 42.61 -10.98 8.89
N ALA A 14 43.36 -11.31 9.95
CA ALA A 14 42.80 -11.93 11.14
C ALA A 14 41.81 -11.01 11.86
N ILE A 15 40.81 -11.60 12.53
CA ILE A 15 39.87 -10.84 13.35
C ILE A 15 40.63 -10.04 14.44
N PRO A 16 40.18 -8.81 14.78
CA PRO A 16 40.86 -7.97 15.75
C PRO A 16 41.15 -8.63 17.10
N SER A 17 40.25 -9.47 17.63
CA SER A 17 40.52 -10.18 18.89
C SER A 17 41.69 -11.17 18.79
N VAL A 18 41.90 -11.79 17.61
CA VAL A 18 43.04 -12.67 17.35
C VAL A 18 44.33 -11.88 17.16
N GLN A 19 44.27 -10.72 16.50
CA GLN A 19 45.42 -9.81 16.39
C GLN A 19 45.91 -9.39 17.79
N GLU A 20 44.98 -9.01 18.67
CA GLU A 20 45.30 -8.63 20.05
C GLU A 20 45.93 -9.78 20.85
N SER A 21 45.34 -10.98 20.80
CA SER A 21 45.85 -12.13 21.57
C SER A 21 47.19 -12.63 21.03
N PHE A 22 47.39 -12.58 19.71
CA PHE A 22 48.67 -12.88 19.08
C PHE A 22 49.77 -11.90 19.51
N ASP A 23 49.47 -10.61 19.52
CA ASP A 23 50.41 -9.56 19.93
C ASP A 23 50.83 -9.68 21.39
N ALA A 24 49.89 -9.99 22.27
CA ALA A 24 50.18 -10.28 23.66
C ALA A 24 51.09 -11.51 23.82
N ALA A 25 50.79 -12.61 23.11
CA ALA A 25 51.62 -13.82 23.16
C ALA A 25 53.04 -13.59 22.61
N LEU A 26 53.16 -12.83 21.51
CA LEU A 26 54.45 -12.47 20.94
C LEU A 26 55.26 -11.55 21.87
N ALA A 27 54.62 -10.59 22.54
CA ALA A 27 55.27 -9.73 23.52
C ALA A 27 55.82 -10.53 24.71
N GLU A 28 55.06 -11.50 25.22
CA GLU A 28 55.51 -12.36 26.31
C GLU A 28 56.65 -13.30 25.86
N ALA A 29 56.57 -13.84 24.63
CA ALA A 29 57.66 -14.63 24.04
C ALA A 29 58.97 -13.85 23.96
N LYS A 30 58.90 -12.58 23.57
CA LYS A 30 60.07 -11.69 23.56
C LYS A 30 60.60 -11.44 24.97
N ARG A 31 59.74 -11.27 25.98
CA ARG A 31 60.15 -11.11 27.38
C ARG A 31 60.90 -12.35 27.89
N VAL A 32 60.33 -13.54 27.74
CA VAL A 32 60.96 -14.80 28.18
C VAL A 32 62.26 -15.06 27.42
N TYR A 33 62.31 -14.78 26.12
CA TYR A 33 63.53 -14.90 25.32
C TYR A 33 64.67 -13.97 25.79
N ALA A 34 64.33 -12.76 26.26
CA ALA A 34 65.30 -11.79 26.74
C ALA A 34 65.75 -12.02 28.20
N ASP A 35 65.09 -12.92 28.93
CA ASP A 35 65.41 -13.24 30.32
C ASP A 35 66.48 -14.35 30.39
N PRO A 36 67.72 -14.05 30.81
CA PRO A 36 68.79 -15.05 30.91
C PRO A 36 68.54 -16.12 31.97
N GLU A 37 67.63 -15.88 32.92
CA GLU A 37 67.26 -16.82 33.99
C GLU A 37 66.03 -17.65 33.63
N ALA A 38 65.44 -17.47 32.43
CA ALA A 38 64.27 -18.22 32.00
C ALA A 38 64.56 -19.73 31.96
N GLY A 39 63.80 -20.48 32.76
CA GLY A 39 63.84 -21.94 32.74
C GLY A 39 63.09 -22.54 31.54
N GLN A 40 63.42 -23.78 31.17
CA GLN A 40 62.81 -24.46 30.02
C GLN A 40 61.27 -24.53 30.11
N THR A 41 60.71 -24.70 31.30
CA THR A 41 59.25 -24.70 31.48
C THR A 41 58.60 -23.38 31.06
N ALA A 42 59.25 -22.24 31.31
CA ALA A 42 58.74 -20.94 30.88
C ALA A 42 58.82 -20.80 29.35
N VAL A 43 59.94 -21.25 28.76
CA VAL A 43 60.13 -21.28 27.31
C VAL A 43 59.09 -22.16 26.62
N ASP A 44 58.88 -23.39 27.12
CA ASP A 44 57.91 -24.35 26.57
C ASP A 44 56.48 -23.80 26.64
N SER A 45 56.10 -23.19 27.78
CA SER A 45 54.78 -22.62 27.99
C SER A 45 54.48 -21.49 26.99
N VAL A 46 55.44 -20.59 26.78
CA VAL A 46 55.24 -19.47 25.86
C VAL A 46 55.33 -19.92 24.40
N TRP A 47 56.17 -20.90 24.08
CA TRP A 47 56.19 -21.54 22.76
C TRP A 47 54.82 -22.16 22.41
N GLN A 48 54.22 -22.92 23.33
CA GLN A 48 52.90 -23.52 23.12
C GLN A 48 51.81 -22.46 22.93
N THR A 49 51.84 -21.41 23.76
CA THR A 49 50.89 -20.30 23.66
C THR A 49 51.01 -19.63 22.28
N LEU A 50 52.22 -19.29 21.86
CA LEU A 50 52.46 -18.64 20.59
C LEU A 50 52.05 -19.52 19.40
N LEU A 51 52.31 -20.83 19.45
CA LEU A 51 51.88 -21.76 18.41
C LEU A 51 50.34 -21.82 18.29
N HIS A 52 49.63 -21.78 19.42
CA HIS A 52 48.17 -21.74 19.42
C HIS A 52 47.65 -20.42 18.82
N GLU A 53 48.24 -19.28 19.14
CA GLU A 53 47.87 -18.00 18.53
C GLU A 53 48.18 -17.96 17.03
N VAL A 54 49.29 -18.54 16.57
CA VAL A 54 49.58 -18.70 15.13
C VAL A 54 48.46 -19.47 14.42
N GLN A 55 47.91 -20.52 15.03
CA GLN A 55 46.80 -21.29 14.44
C GLN A 55 45.51 -20.47 14.34
N LYS A 56 45.29 -19.53 15.26
CA LYS A 56 44.12 -18.64 15.24
C LYS A 56 44.18 -17.58 14.14
N LEU A 57 45.35 -17.26 13.59
CA LEU A 57 45.48 -16.27 12.49
C LEU A 57 44.62 -16.61 11.26
N GLY A 58 44.19 -17.87 11.12
CA GLY A 58 43.22 -18.28 10.09
C GLY A 58 41.78 -17.81 10.32
N PHE A 59 41.42 -17.28 11.49
CA PHE A 59 40.13 -16.64 11.74
C PHE A 59 40.15 -15.24 11.15
N GLN A 60 39.66 -15.11 9.91
CA GLN A 60 39.70 -13.86 9.15
C GLN A 60 38.38 -13.09 9.26
N ALA A 61 38.48 -11.76 9.37
CA ALA A 61 37.31 -10.89 9.28
C ALA A 61 36.71 -10.97 7.87
N GLY A 62 35.38 -11.01 7.78
CA GLY A 62 34.70 -11.07 6.48
C GLY A 62 34.45 -9.70 5.83
N ASP A 63 34.14 -9.71 4.54
CA ASP A 63 33.81 -8.52 3.76
C ASP A 63 32.36 -8.07 3.99
N LYS A 64 32.20 -6.97 4.70
CA LYS A 64 30.90 -6.37 5.03
C LYS A 64 30.30 -5.51 3.93
N THR A 65 30.98 -5.37 2.78
CA THR A 65 30.54 -4.48 1.70
C THR A 65 29.13 -4.78 1.22
N MET A 66 28.77 -6.06 1.07
CA MET A 66 27.41 -6.43 0.65
C MET A 66 26.40 -6.24 1.78
N LEU A 67 26.74 -6.66 3.01
CA LEU A 67 25.89 -6.48 4.19
C LEU A 67 25.50 -5.01 4.39
N LYS A 68 26.46 -4.08 4.22
CA LYS A 68 26.18 -2.65 4.28
C LYS A 68 25.13 -2.22 3.24
N LYS A 69 25.23 -2.69 2.00
CA LYS A 69 24.25 -2.34 0.94
C LYS A 69 22.85 -2.86 1.27
N VAL A 70 22.77 -4.07 1.82
CA VAL A 70 21.50 -4.67 2.25
C VAL A 70 20.90 -3.86 3.41
N LEU A 71 21.72 -3.46 4.39
CA LEU A 71 21.31 -2.60 5.50
C LEU A 71 20.85 -1.21 5.03
N ASP A 72 21.55 -0.61 4.07
CA ASP A 72 21.17 0.69 3.50
C ASP A 72 19.78 0.58 2.82
N LEU A 73 19.57 -0.44 1.98
CA LEU A 73 18.27 -0.68 1.33
C LEU A 73 17.16 -0.99 2.34
N ALA A 74 17.44 -1.84 3.33
CA ALA A 74 16.50 -2.13 4.40
C ALA A 74 16.17 -0.85 5.19
N GLY A 75 17.13 0.04 5.42
CA GLY A 75 16.90 1.35 6.01
C GLY A 75 15.88 2.19 5.23
N GLU A 76 16.00 2.24 3.90
CA GLU A 76 15.02 2.93 3.04
C GLU A 76 13.61 2.32 3.15
N MET A 77 13.50 1.00 3.29
CA MET A 77 12.22 0.32 3.51
C MET A 77 11.66 0.60 4.92
N GLN A 78 12.53 0.69 5.92
CA GLN A 78 12.20 0.97 7.31
C GLN A 78 11.55 2.36 7.49
N GLU A 79 11.96 3.34 6.68
CA GLU A 79 11.36 4.68 6.64
C GLU A 79 9.94 4.74 6.06
N ARG A 80 9.49 3.65 5.42
CA ARG A 80 8.20 3.55 4.71
C ARG A 80 7.32 2.42 5.23
N LEU A 81 7.58 1.95 6.47
CA LEU A 81 6.88 0.81 7.05
C LEU A 81 5.37 0.98 7.13
N GLU A 82 4.85 2.20 7.18
CA GLU A 82 3.41 2.47 7.19
C GLU A 82 2.69 1.97 5.93
N GLN A 83 3.41 1.83 4.83
CA GLN A 83 2.88 1.38 3.53
C GLN A 83 2.76 -0.15 3.44
N TYR A 84 3.41 -0.87 4.36
CA TYR A 84 3.40 -2.33 4.41
C TYR A 84 2.35 -2.83 5.39
N VAL A 85 1.82 -4.02 5.14
CA VAL A 85 0.89 -4.71 6.04
C VAL A 85 1.55 -4.94 7.40
N ASP A 86 0.81 -4.70 8.47
CA ASP A 86 1.27 -4.92 9.84
C ASP A 86 1.21 -6.43 10.20
N GLY A 87 2.10 -6.89 11.07
CA GLY A 87 2.13 -8.30 11.53
C GLY A 87 3.52 -8.93 11.53
N GLU A 88 3.54 -10.27 11.61
CA GLU A 88 4.74 -11.07 11.86
C GLU A 88 5.86 -10.82 10.84
N GLU A 89 5.54 -10.65 9.56
CA GLU A 89 6.56 -10.44 8.53
C GLU A 89 7.26 -9.07 8.65
N LYS A 90 6.51 -8.04 9.07
CA LYS A 90 7.08 -6.72 9.36
C LYS A 90 7.97 -6.76 10.59
N GLU A 91 7.53 -7.45 11.63
CA GLU A 91 8.31 -7.63 12.86
C GLU A 91 9.58 -8.44 12.61
N ALA A 92 9.50 -9.51 11.81
CA ALA A 92 10.64 -10.33 11.41
C ALA A 92 11.66 -9.51 10.61
N PHE A 93 11.21 -8.67 9.68
CA PHE A 93 12.08 -7.74 8.95
C PHE A 93 12.85 -6.79 9.89
N LEU A 94 12.17 -6.19 10.88
CA LEU A 94 12.82 -5.32 11.86
C LEU A 94 13.85 -6.05 12.72
N ALA A 95 13.53 -7.28 13.15
CA ALA A 95 14.44 -8.10 13.95
C ALA A 95 15.69 -8.54 13.16
N ASP A 96 15.51 -8.94 11.91
CA ASP A 96 16.61 -9.32 11.02
C ASP A 96 17.47 -8.09 10.65
N TRP A 97 16.86 -6.91 10.51
CA TRP A 97 17.59 -5.66 10.29
C TRP A 97 18.46 -5.28 11.49
N GLU A 98 17.94 -5.38 12.71
CA GLU A 98 18.72 -5.14 13.92
C GLU A 98 19.87 -6.16 14.07
N THR A 99 19.60 -7.42 13.79
CA THR A 99 20.60 -8.50 13.85
C THR A 99 21.72 -8.28 12.82
N ALA A 100 21.35 -7.95 11.59
CA ALA A 100 22.29 -7.59 10.54
C ALA A 100 23.13 -6.37 10.92
N GLY A 101 22.54 -5.37 11.58
CA GLY A 101 23.26 -4.21 12.11
C GLY A 101 24.31 -4.60 13.14
N LYS A 102 23.97 -5.50 14.07
CA LYS A 102 24.93 -6.01 15.08
C LYS A 102 26.10 -6.74 14.43
N VAL A 103 25.85 -7.60 13.45
CA VAL A 103 26.91 -8.31 12.70
C VAL A 103 27.78 -7.33 11.91
N HIS A 104 27.18 -6.31 11.30
CA HIS A 104 27.92 -5.26 10.61
C HIS A 104 28.84 -4.49 11.56
N ASP A 105 28.39 -4.21 12.78
CA ASP A 105 29.15 -3.43 13.76
C ASP A 105 30.18 -4.27 14.54
N ASP A 106 30.06 -5.60 14.53
CA ASP A 106 30.99 -6.51 15.20
C ASP A 106 32.33 -6.63 14.45
N PRO A 107 33.44 -6.06 14.94
CA PRO A 107 34.72 -6.09 14.25
C PRO A 107 35.28 -7.51 14.01
N ASP A 108 34.85 -8.50 14.80
CA ASP A 108 35.29 -9.89 14.67
C ASP A 108 34.38 -10.73 13.75
N ALA A 109 33.33 -10.14 13.18
CA ALA A 109 32.39 -10.86 12.33
C ALA A 109 33.10 -11.52 11.14
N MET A 110 32.89 -12.82 11.02
CA MET A 110 33.46 -13.64 9.95
C MET A 110 32.46 -13.83 8.81
N GLU A 111 32.95 -14.29 7.65
CA GLU A 111 32.13 -14.52 6.45
C GLU A 111 30.82 -15.31 6.69
N PRO A 112 30.79 -16.40 7.49
CA PRO A 112 29.55 -17.14 7.72
C PRO A 112 28.46 -16.30 8.40
N GLU A 113 28.82 -15.50 9.40
CA GLU A 113 27.89 -14.65 10.15
C GLU A 113 27.38 -13.52 9.26
N ILE A 114 28.27 -12.93 8.46
CA ILE A 114 27.93 -11.89 7.49
C ILE A 114 26.98 -12.45 6.42
N THR A 115 27.25 -13.63 5.90
CA THR A 115 26.41 -14.30 4.89
C THR A 115 25.02 -14.62 5.47
N GLU A 116 24.95 -15.17 6.67
CA GLU A 116 23.69 -15.48 7.34
C GLU A 116 22.84 -14.22 7.59
N ALA A 117 23.48 -13.13 8.01
CA ALA A 117 22.82 -11.83 8.18
C ALA A 117 22.27 -11.27 6.86
N ILE A 118 23.04 -11.37 5.77
CA ILE A 118 22.61 -10.96 4.43
C ILE A 118 21.40 -11.77 3.98
N ASP A 119 21.48 -13.09 4.09
CA ASP A 119 20.44 -14.01 3.61
C ASP A 119 19.13 -13.81 4.39
N SER A 120 19.22 -13.71 5.73
CA SER A 120 18.06 -13.53 6.60
C SER A 120 17.35 -12.20 6.32
N LEU A 121 18.09 -11.08 6.33
CA LEU A 121 17.52 -9.76 6.06
C LEU A 121 16.95 -9.66 4.63
N THR A 122 17.64 -10.22 3.63
CA THR A 122 17.14 -10.24 2.24
C THR A 122 15.86 -11.05 2.11
N ALA A 123 15.78 -12.21 2.77
CA ALA A 123 14.57 -13.00 2.79
C ALA A 123 13.41 -12.26 3.47
N ALA A 124 13.66 -11.57 4.58
CA ALA A 124 12.63 -10.80 5.29
C ALA A 124 12.12 -9.62 4.47
N MET A 125 13.01 -8.86 3.82
CA MET A 125 12.62 -7.81 2.87
C MET A 125 11.68 -8.34 1.78
N GLY A 126 11.92 -9.56 1.28
CA GLY A 126 11.09 -10.20 0.26
C GLY A 126 9.73 -10.70 0.75
N ARG A 127 9.52 -10.82 2.06
CA ARG A 127 8.23 -11.23 2.66
C ARG A 127 7.31 -10.05 2.96
N LEU A 128 7.83 -8.82 3.02
CA LEU A 128 7.02 -7.62 3.15
C LEU A 128 6.03 -7.48 1.97
N ARG A 129 4.81 -7.06 2.27
CA ARG A 129 3.75 -6.78 1.29
C ARG A 129 3.17 -5.39 1.53
N TYR A 130 2.95 -4.65 0.44
CA TYR A 130 2.24 -3.38 0.54
C TYR A 130 0.79 -3.61 0.96
N LYS A 131 0.22 -2.64 1.68
CA LYS A 131 -1.21 -2.59 1.97
C LYS A 131 -2.00 -2.43 0.67
N ALA A 132 -3.19 -3.02 0.60
CA ALA A 132 -4.14 -2.75 -0.48
C ALA A 132 -4.50 -1.25 -0.52
N ASP A 133 -4.65 -0.70 -1.73
CA ASP A 133 -5.15 0.66 -1.92
C ASP A 133 -6.67 0.67 -1.76
N LYS A 134 -7.13 1.38 -0.73
CA LYS A 134 -8.54 1.51 -0.35
C LYS A 134 -9.12 2.88 -0.67
N THR A 135 -8.38 3.75 -1.36
CA THR A 135 -8.75 5.16 -1.56
C THR A 135 -10.11 5.29 -2.25
N LEU A 136 -10.32 4.59 -3.37
CA LEU A 136 -11.59 4.63 -4.09
C LEU A 136 -12.76 4.07 -3.28
N LEU A 137 -12.55 2.97 -2.56
CA LEU A 137 -13.58 2.36 -1.72
C LEU A 137 -14.02 3.33 -0.61
N ALA A 138 -13.06 3.98 0.05
CA ALA A 138 -13.33 4.99 1.08
C ALA A 138 -14.08 6.20 0.54
N GLU A 139 -13.74 6.69 -0.66
CA GLU A 139 -14.47 7.78 -1.33
C GLU A 139 -15.92 7.39 -1.63
N LEU A 140 -16.16 6.17 -2.12
CA LEU A 140 -17.49 5.68 -2.43
C LEU A 140 -18.34 5.50 -1.16
N VAL A 141 -17.76 4.97 -0.08
CA VAL A 141 -18.43 4.88 1.23
C VAL A 141 -18.80 6.27 1.75
N ALA A 142 -17.89 7.24 1.66
CA ALA A 142 -18.17 8.62 2.07
C ALA A 142 -19.32 9.24 1.26
N ARG A 143 -19.38 8.97 -0.06
CA ARG A 143 -20.47 9.42 -0.93
C ARG A 143 -21.79 8.74 -0.57
N ALA A 144 -21.78 7.42 -0.37
CA ALA A 144 -22.97 6.66 -0.01
C ALA A 144 -23.58 7.13 1.31
N ASN A 145 -22.75 7.45 2.30
CA ASN A 145 -23.19 7.97 3.61
C ASN A 145 -23.81 9.37 3.57
N GLN A 146 -23.71 10.10 2.45
CA GLN A 146 -24.35 11.41 2.25
C GLN A 146 -25.75 11.31 1.63
N ILE A 147 -26.16 10.12 1.20
CA ILE A 147 -27.45 9.91 0.53
C ILE A 147 -28.58 9.92 1.54
N ASP A 148 -29.61 10.73 1.28
CA ASP A 148 -30.85 10.67 2.02
C ASP A 148 -31.68 9.47 1.56
N ALA A 149 -31.53 8.36 2.28
CA ALA A 149 -32.24 7.11 2.01
C ALA A 149 -33.78 7.25 2.04
N SER A 150 -34.34 8.30 2.65
CA SER A 150 -35.78 8.49 2.71
C SER A 150 -36.40 8.75 1.33
N LEU A 151 -35.62 9.27 0.38
CA LEU A 151 -36.03 9.59 -0.99
C LEU A 151 -36.10 8.36 -1.91
N TYR A 152 -35.56 7.21 -1.50
CA TYR A 152 -35.39 6.03 -2.34
C TYR A 152 -36.23 4.85 -1.85
N THR A 153 -36.49 3.89 -2.74
CA THR A 153 -37.26 2.68 -2.45
C THR A 153 -36.51 1.78 -1.46
N ASP A 154 -37.25 1.13 -0.56
CA ASP A 154 -36.66 0.24 0.45
C ASP A 154 -35.80 -0.87 -0.17
N ALA A 155 -36.18 -1.37 -1.35
CA ALA A 155 -35.45 -2.41 -2.07
C ALA A 155 -34.07 -1.91 -2.55
N SER A 156 -33.99 -0.72 -3.14
CA SER A 156 -32.72 -0.17 -3.64
C SER A 156 -31.80 0.27 -2.48
N VAL A 157 -32.37 0.85 -1.42
CA VAL A 157 -31.64 1.17 -0.18
C VAL A 157 -31.09 -0.09 0.49
N GLN A 158 -31.80 -1.21 0.47
CA GLN A 158 -31.32 -2.47 1.02
C GLN A 158 -30.07 -2.99 0.27
N VAL A 159 -30.04 -2.89 -1.05
CA VAL A 159 -28.86 -3.26 -1.86
C VAL A 159 -27.68 -2.36 -1.52
N LEU A 160 -27.90 -1.04 -1.42
CA LEU A 160 -26.86 -0.09 -1.00
C LEU A 160 -26.32 -0.40 0.40
N THR A 161 -27.20 -0.70 1.34
CA THR A 161 -26.82 -1.00 2.73
C THR A 161 -25.96 -2.26 2.81
N ALA A 162 -26.28 -3.30 2.03
CA ALA A 162 -25.48 -4.52 1.98
C ALA A 162 -24.07 -4.26 1.40
N ALA A 163 -23.97 -3.48 0.32
CA ALA A 163 -22.68 -3.12 -0.28
C ALA A 163 -21.85 -2.22 0.64
N LEU A 164 -22.49 -1.30 1.36
CA LEU A 164 -21.85 -0.47 2.39
C LEU A 164 -21.24 -1.33 3.51
N GLN A 165 -21.98 -2.32 4.02
CA GLN A 165 -21.50 -3.19 5.09
C GLN A 165 -20.24 -3.96 4.68
N GLU A 166 -20.21 -4.51 3.46
CA GLU A 166 -19.03 -5.19 2.93
C GLU A 166 -17.85 -4.22 2.75
N ALA A 167 -18.12 -3.04 2.17
CA ALA A 167 -17.11 -2.00 1.99
C ALA A 167 -16.50 -1.56 3.32
N ASP A 168 -17.31 -1.30 4.35
CA ASP A 168 -16.85 -0.93 5.69
C ASP A 168 -15.98 -2.03 6.31
N SER A 169 -16.39 -3.30 6.17
CA SER A 169 -15.60 -4.45 6.66
C SER A 169 -14.21 -4.50 6.01
N LEU A 170 -14.12 -4.27 4.71
CA LEU A 170 -12.83 -4.26 4.00
C LEU A 170 -12.02 -3.00 4.33
N LEU A 171 -12.64 -1.86 4.61
CA LEU A 171 -11.93 -0.66 5.05
C LEU A 171 -11.24 -0.86 6.40
N GLU A 172 -11.90 -1.54 7.34
CA GLU A 172 -11.39 -1.85 8.67
C GLU A 172 -10.31 -2.95 8.69
N ASP A 173 -10.22 -3.80 7.66
CA ASP A 173 -9.26 -4.90 7.61
C ASP A 173 -7.82 -4.41 7.31
N GLU A 174 -7.01 -4.20 8.35
CA GLU A 174 -5.61 -3.78 8.24
C GLU A 174 -4.67 -4.83 7.61
N GLY A 175 -5.14 -6.07 7.45
CA GLY A 175 -4.39 -7.19 6.90
C GLY A 175 -4.40 -7.28 5.37
N LEU A 176 -5.27 -6.53 4.69
CA LEU A 176 -5.38 -6.58 3.24
C LEU A 176 -4.11 -6.08 2.56
N SER A 177 -3.52 -6.95 1.75
CA SER A 177 -2.29 -6.71 1.01
C SER A 177 -2.56 -6.37 -0.45
N GLU A 178 -1.52 -5.97 -1.18
CA GLU A 178 -1.58 -5.82 -2.64
C GLU A 178 -2.06 -7.08 -3.38
N ASP A 179 -1.85 -8.28 -2.80
CA ASP A 179 -2.35 -9.54 -3.36
C ASP A 179 -3.89 -9.65 -3.22
N ASP A 180 -4.49 -8.93 -2.26
CA ASP A 180 -5.93 -8.87 -1.97
C ASP A 180 -6.64 -7.70 -2.68
N GLN A 181 -5.91 -6.88 -3.43
CA GLN A 181 -6.46 -5.73 -4.16
C GLN A 181 -7.74 -6.05 -4.98
N PRO A 182 -7.85 -7.21 -5.66
CA PRO A 182 -9.07 -7.54 -6.39
C PRO A 182 -10.34 -7.61 -5.52
N LEU A 183 -10.22 -7.90 -4.22
CA LEU A 183 -11.35 -7.89 -3.28
C LEU A 183 -11.83 -6.47 -3.03
N VAL A 184 -10.89 -5.56 -2.77
CA VAL A 184 -11.16 -4.12 -2.56
C VAL A 184 -11.78 -3.50 -3.82
N ASP A 185 -11.22 -3.82 -4.99
CA ASP A 185 -11.72 -3.34 -6.28
C ASP A 185 -13.14 -3.86 -6.56
N SER A 186 -13.43 -5.12 -6.23
CA SER A 186 -14.77 -5.71 -6.41
C SER A 186 -15.79 -5.02 -5.52
N ALA A 187 -15.48 -4.83 -4.23
CA ALA A 187 -16.38 -4.13 -3.31
C ALA A 187 -16.63 -2.68 -3.74
N ALA A 188 -15.61 -1.99 -4.26
CA ALA A 188 -15.76 -0.65 -4.80
C ALA A 188 -16.72 -0.65 -6.02
N ALA A 189 -16.56 -1.61 -6.93
CA ALA A 189 -17.45 -1.75 -8.08
C ALA A 189 -18.91 -2.08 -7.67
N GLU A 190 -19.10 -2.95 -6.67
CA GLU A 190 -20.42 -3.32 -6.15
C GLU A 190 -21.10 -2.13 -5.46
N LEU A 191 -20.37 -1.38 -4.62
CA LEU A 191 -20.89 -0.18 -3.97
C LEU A 191 -21.24 0.90 -5.00
N GLN A 192 -20.38 1.09 -6.01
CA GLN A 192 -20.68 2.01 -7.11
C GLN A 192 -21.95 1.58 -7.87
N ALA A 193 -22.09 0.29 -8.18
CA ALA A 193 -23.26 -0.22 -8.88
C ALA A 193 -24.54 -0.06 -8.05
N ALA A 194 -24.47 -0.25 -6.73
CA ALA A 194 -25.60 -0.03 -5.83
C ALA A 194 -26.03 1.44 -5.78
N LEU A 195 -25.06 2.36 -5.79
CA LEU A 195 -25.31 3.80 -5.86
C LEU A 195 -25.99 4.22 -7.16
N GLU A 196 -25.60 3.62 -8.29
CA GLU A 196 -26.19 3.88 -9.61
C GLU A 196 -27.59 3.25 -9.78
N GLN A 197 -27.91 2.21 -8.99
CA GLN A 197 -29.20 1.49 -9.04
C GLN A 197 -30.22 1.99 -8.00
N LEU A 198 -29.93 3.07 -7.27
CA LEU A 198 -30.89 3.71 -6.40
C LEU A 198 -32.13 4.15 -7.19
N GLU A 199 -33.30 3.78 -6.69
CA GLU A 199 -34.60 4.07 -7.31
C GLU A 199 -35.38 5.02 -6.42
N GLU A 200 -35.73 6.21 -6.92
CA GLU A 200 -36.52 7.18 -6.17
C GLU A 200 -37.91 6.62 -5.86
N LYS A 201 -38.46 6.98 -4.68
CA LYS A 201 -39.86 6.67 -4.38
C LYS A 201 -40.77 7.35 -5.41
N PRO A 202 -41.90 6.73 -5.79
CA PRO A 202 -42.89 7.40 -6.61
C PRO A 202 -43.36 8.68 -5.90
N ALA A 203 -43.43 9.79 -6.63
CA ALA A 203 -44.00 11.02 -6.10
C ALA A 203 -45.46 10.77 -5.70
N ASP A 204 -45.83 11.15 -4.48
CA ASP A 204 -47.22 11.12 -4.05
C ASP A 204 -48.03 12.03 -4.99
N PRO A 205 -49.12 11.54 -5.62
CA PRO A 205 -49.96 12.35 -6.51
C PRO A 205 -50.79 13.41 -5.76
N ASP A 206 -50.61 13.56 -4.45
CA ASP A 206 -51.46 14.37 -3.56
C ASP A 206 -50.68 15.53 -2.92
N ASP A 207 -50.01 16.32 -3.77
CA ASP A 207 -49.66 17.72 -3.46
C ASP A 207 -50.43 18.67 -4.39
N THR A 208 -51.74 18.41 -4.54
CA THR A 208 -52.66 19.49 -4.89
C THR A 208 -53.06 20.17 -3.60
N THR A 209 -52.41 21.29 -3.32
CA THR A 209 -52.97 22.32 -2.44
C THR A 209 -54.28 22.81 -3.04
N ASP A 210 -55.38 22.20 -2.63
CA ASP A 210 -56.73 22.70 -2.86
C ASP A 210 -57.17 23.46 -1.60
N PRO A 211 -57.17 24.81 -1.60
CA PRO A 211 -57.80 25.56 -0.54
C PRO A 211 -59.32 25.59 -0.82
N ASP A 212 -60.02 24.58 -0.31
CA ASP A 212 -61.47 24.65 -0.09
C ASP A 212 -61.70 25.66 1.06
N ASP A 213 -61.93 26.93 0.70
CA ASP A 213 -62.43 27.95 1.62
C ASP A 213 -63.93 28.13 1.36
N THR A 214 -64.70 27.33 2.08
CA THR A 214 -66.14 27.46 2.20
C THR A 214 -66.51 28.80 2.84
N ALA A 215 -67.12 29.69 2.08
CA ALA A 215 -67.96 30.75 2.63
C ALA A 215 -69.09 31.12 1.66
N ASP A 216 -70.27 30.57 1.92
CA ASP A 216 -71.55 31.18 1.57
C ASP A 216 -72.11 31.76 2.89
N PRO A 217 -72.73 32.96 2.90
CA PRO A 217 -74.15 32.99 2.54
C PRO A 217 -74.59 34.22 1.73
N ASP A 218 -75.46 33.93 0.75
CA ASP A 218 -76.78 34.57 0.53
C ASP A 218 -76.81 36.04 0.06
N GLU A 219 -77.18 36.28 -1.21
CA GLU A 219 -78.41 37.03 -1.52
C GLU A 219 -78.83 36.94 -3.00
N THR A 220 -80.15 37.05 -3.15
CA THR A 220 -81.02 36.89 -4.31
C THR A 220 -80.96 37.97 -5.39
N SER A 221 -81.44 37.56 -6.58
CA SER A 221 -82.24 38.29 -7.58
C SER A 221 -81.58 38.83 -8.85
N ASP A 222 -82.13 38.29 -9.96
CA ASP A 222 -82.58 38.97 -11.18
C ASP A 222 -81.62 39.23 -12.36
N SER A 223 -81.80 38.37 -13.37
CA SER A 223 -82.41 38.70 -14.67
C SER A 223 -81.61 39.42 -15.78
N GLU A 224 -81.83 38.88 -17.00
CA GLU A 224 -81.71 39.47 -18.34
C GLU A 224 -80.30 39.55 -18.98
N GLN A 225 -79.98 38.81 -20.06
CA GLN A 225 -80.51 38.80 -21.44
C GLN A 225 -79.63 39.62 -22.42
N ILE A 226 -78.88 38.88 -23.23
CA ILE A 226 -78.65 39.00 -24.69
C ILE A 226 -78.65 40.41 -25.33
N SER A 227 -77.53 40.77 -25.97
CA SER A 227 -77.46 41.33 -27.35
C SER A 227 -75.97 41.48 -27.74
N ASP A 228 -75.47 40.83 -28.77
CA ASP A 228 -75.74 40.94 -30.23
C ASP A 228 -74.87 42.01 -30.94
N ALA A 229 -74.33 41.56 -32.08
CA ALA A 229 -73.69 42.27 -33.19
C ALA A 229 -72.39 43.07 -32.90
N GLY A 230 -71.30 42.93 -33.65
CA GLY A 230 -71.07 42.31 -34.96
C GLY A 230 -70.06 43.16 -35.76
N ARG A 231 -69.52 42.56 -36.85
CA ARG A 231 -68.76 43.17 -37.98
C ARG A 231 -67.22 43.10 -37.88
N THR A 232 -66.58 42.03 -38.37
CA THR A 232 -66.09 41.74 -39.75
C THR A 232 -65.00 42.69 -40.27
N GLU A 233 -63.79 42.16 -40.53
CA GLU A 233 -63.18 42.12 -41.86
C GLU A 233 -61.97 41.15 -41.94
N ASN A 234 -61.99 40.38 -43.04
CA ASN A 234 -61.02 39.49 -43.71
C ASN A 234 -59.54 39.94 -43.68
N ALA A 235 -58.51 39.14 -43.98
CA ALA A 235 -58.33 37.75 -44.41
C ALA A 235 -56.82 37.41 -44.30
N ASP A 236 -56.51 36.12 -44.45
CA ASP A 236 -55.29 35.48 -44.99
C ASP A 236 -54.69 34.48 -43.98
N ASP A 237 -54.35 33.23 -44.27
CA ASP A 237 -54.69 32.22 -45.29
C ASP A 237 -53.98 30.92 -44.82
N TYR A 238 -54.53 29.77 -45.21
CA TYR A 238 -53.98 28.40 -45.19
C TYR A 238 -53.96 27.50 -43.93
N LYS A 239 -54.93 26.56 -43.97
CA LYS A 239 -54.90 25.07 -43.77
C LYS A 239 -54.23 24.52 -42.49
N GLY A 240 -54.95 23.88 -41.56
CA GLY A 240 -55.59 22.54 -41.66
C GLY A 240 -54.58 21.46 -41.23
N VAL A 241 -54.72 20.68 -40.15
CA VAL A 241 -55.78 19.74 -39.72
C VAL A 241 -55.52 19.36 -38.23
N SER A 242 -56.57 19.19 -37.41
CA SER A 242 -56.54 18.47 -36.10
C SER A 242 -57.17 17.06 -36.27
N PRO A 243 -57.16 16.10 -35.29
CA PRO A 243 -56.72 16.17 -33.89
C PRO A 243 -56.08 14.88 -33.25
N LYS A 244 -55.76 14.99 -31.95
CA LYS A 244 -55.75 13.99 -30.83
C LYS A 244 -54.46 13.24 -30.39
N THR A 245 -53.95 13.72 -29.24
CA THR A 245 -53.60 13.06 -27.93
C THR A 245 -52.72 11.81 -27.87
N GLY A 246 -51.64 11.89 -27.06
CA GLY A 246 -51.01 10.74 -26.39
C GLY A 246 -49.52 10.95 -26.04
N ASP A 247 -49.23 11.13 -24.75
CA ASP A 247 -47.97 10.89 -24.00
C ASP A 247 -46.60 11.23 -24.61
N SER A 248 -45.98 12.30 -24.10
CA SER A 248 -44.55 12.33 -23.74
C SER A 248 -44.28 13.44 -22.72
N TRP A 249 -43.86 13.04 -21.52
CA TRP A 249 -43.40 13.96 -20.47
C TRP A 249 -42.05 14.61 -20.83
N PRO A 250 -41.79 15.85 -20.41
CA PRO A 250 -40.50 16.50 -20.57
C PRO A 250 -39.55 16.08 -19.43
N VAL A 251 -38.44 15.43 -19.80
CA VAL A 251 -37.27 15.26 -18.92
C VAL A 251 -36.36 16.47 -19.12
N LEU A 252 -36.16 17.23 -18.04
CA LEU A 252 -35.15 18.30 -17.89
C LEU A 252 -34.57 18.10 -16.47
N SER A 253 -33.28 18.05 -16.17
CA SER A 253 -32.02 18.13 -16.92
C SER A 253 -30.90 17.65 -16.00
N VAL A 254 -30.04 16.76 -16.51
CA VAL A 254 -28.58 16.66 -16.33
C VAL A 254 -27.93 17.52 -15.22
N LEU A 255 -27.26 16.85 -14.27
CA LEU A 255 -26.00 17.37 -13.72
C LEU A 255 -24.91 16.29 -13.77
N ALA A 256 -24.42 16.06 -15.00
CA ALA A 256 -23.15 15.41 -15.25
C ALA A 256 -22.03 16.39 -14.82
N LEU A 257 -21.39 16.13 -13.68
CA LEU A 257 -20.10 16.72 -13.36
C LEU A 257 -19.00 15.71 -13.70
N THR A 258 -18.30 16.03 -14.78
CA THR A 258 -17.06 15.40 -15.23
C THR A 258 -15.94 15.59 -14.20
N LEU A 259 -15.29 14.50 -13.78
CA LEU A 259 -13.92 14.56 -13.27
C LEU A 259 -12.98 13.97 -14.31
N LEU A 260 -12.26 14.88 -14.97
CA LEU A 260 -11.01 14.61 -15.66
C LEU A 260 -9.90 14.40 -14.63
N SER A 261 -8.88 13.60 -15.02
CA SER A 261 -7.52 13.48 -14.43
C SER A 261 -7.34 12.29 -13.47
N GLY A 262 -6.44 11.33 -13.69
CA GLY A 262 -5.49 11.12 -14.77
C GLY A 262 -4.97 9.68 -14.72
N ALA A 263 -5.01 8.98 -15.85
CA ALA A 263 -4.46 7.65 -16.00
C ALA A 263 -2.93 7.74 -16.11
N GLY A 264 -2.22 7.28 -15.08
CA GLY A 264 -0.80 6.98 -15.15
C GLY A 264 -0.57 5.78 -16.08
N ILE A 265 -0.08 6.04 -17.29
CA ILE A 265 0.36 5.02 -18.24
C ILE A 265 1.67 4.42 -17.74
N LEU A 266 1.61 3.21 -17.17
CA LEU A 266 2.79 2.38 -16.93
C LEU A 266 3.07 1.50 -18.16
N LEU A 267 4.00 1.95 -19.00
CA LEU A 267 4.55 1.17 -20.11
C LEU A 267 5.45 0.05 -19.58
N LEU A 268 4.93 -1.17 -19.43
CA LEU A 268 5.77 -2.37 -19.34
C LEU A 268 6.33 -2.69 -20.73
N ARG A 269 7.56 -2.22 -20.97
CA ARG A 269 8.37 -2.62 -22.12
C ARG A 269 8.87 -4.06 -21.91
N ARG A 270 8.18 -5.02 -22.50
CA ARG A 270 8.62 -6.42 -22.62
C ARG A 270 9.87 -6.49 -23.52
N VAL A 271 11.05 -6.63 -22.93
CA VAL A 271 12.27 -6.98 -23.69
C VAL A 271 12.24 -8.48 -23.98
N SER A 272 11.91 -8.81 -25.24
CA SER A 272 12.20 -10.11 -25.84
C SER A 272 13.71 -10.24 -26.05
N GLY A 273 14.39 -10.94 -25.15
CA GLY A 273 15.74 -11.44 -25.36
C GLY A 273 15.72 -12.70 -26.21
N GLY A 274 16.18 -12.58 -27.45
CA GLY A 274 16.13 -13.61 -28.48
C GLY A 274 16.99 -14.85 -28.18
N ARG A 275 16.44 -15.99 -28.59
CA ARG A 275 17.17 -17.26 -28.79
C ARG A 275 18.27 -17.04 -29.82
N ILE A 276 19.51 -17.19 -29.40
CA ILE A 276 20.65 -17.32 -30.31
C ILE A 276 20.85 -18.83 -30.55
N CYS A 277 20.56 -19.25 -31.77
CA CYS A 277 21.07 -20.49 -32.31
C CYS A 277 22.60 -20.41 -32.36
N GLN A 278 23.29 -21.43 -31.86
CA GLN A 278 24.61 -21.77 -32.39
C GLN A 278 24.74 -23.28 -32.54
N THR A 279 24.66 -23.69 -33.80
CA THR A 279 25.16 -24.94 -34.35
C THR A 279 26.68 -24.88 -34.42
N ALA A 280 27.37 -25.78 -33.74
CA ALA A 280 28.62 -26.44 -34.15
C ALA A 280 28.95 -27.53 -33.13
#